data_AF-A0A7Z9N2N9-F1
#
_entry.id   AF-A0A7Z9N2N9-F1
#
_cell.length_a   1.000
_cell.length_b   1.000
_cell.length_c   1.000
_cell.angle_alpha   90.00
_cell.angle_beta   90.00
_cell.angle_gamma   90.00
#
_symmetry.space_group_name_H-M   'P 1'
#
loop_
_entity.id
_entity.type
_entity.pdbx_description
1 polymer ?
#
loop_
_entity_poly.entity_id
_entity_poly.type
_entity_poly.pdbx_seq_one_letter_code
_entity_poly.pdbx_strand_id
1 'polypeptide(L)'
;MNRAKVHLVERLKWGEDILALTVFFTMVFIPAFETFARIVNFRGIPASPVLVQHLTLWIGFLGAILAARQNKLIALTTTPLFSIDEQFQFGRWLAKVVSFVVVLTLMWGSWVLVKIEFAFPVDIAPNIPRWFTQTVMPLSFGLIAVQILIKSTNNNLYRASILMMALLWVIIGLTGAFQDDYWLKWIGLGILCISVLYGAPIFVGLGGVAILFFWGDFTPMSAIPAEMYRIVVSPTLPT
;
A
#
# COMPACT_ATOMS: atom_id res chain seq x y z
N MET A 1 -13.94 15.15 21.04
CA MET A 1 -13.59 14.93 19.61
C MET A 1 -14.43 15.89 18.76
N ASN A 2 -13.82 16.78 17.98
CA ASN A 2 -14.48 17.95 17.37
C ASN A 2 -15.42 17.54 16.21
N ARG A 3 -16.66 18.07 16.11
CA ARG A 3 -17.69 17.64 15.12
C ARG A 3 -17.20 17.68 13.66
N ALA A 4 -16.33 18.63 13.32
CA ALA A 4 -15.74 18.73 11.98
C ALA A 4 -14.86 17.52 11.60
N LYS A 5 -14.15 16.93 12.58
CA LYS A 5 -13.33 15.72 12.36
C LYS A 5 -14.20 14.50 12.06
N VAL A 6 -15.40 14.43 12.64
CA VAL A 6 -16.33 13.31 12.44
C VAL A 6 -16.88 13.31 11.01
N HIS A 7 -17.36 14.46 10.53
CA HIS A 7 -17.88 14.58 9.17
C HIS A 7 -16.85 14.31 8.08
N LEU A 8 -15.60 14.73 8.27
CA LEU A 8 -14.55 14.53 7.27
C LEU A 8 -14.15 13.05 7.16
N VAL A 9 -14.11 12.34 8.30
CA VAL A 9 -13.88 10.90 8.35
C VAL A 9 -15.04 10.12 7.72
N GLU A 10 -16.29 10.53 7.95
CA GLU A 10 -17.47 9.90 7.32
C GLU A 10 -17.51 10.08 5.81
N ARG A 11 -17.19 11.28 5.30
CA ARG A 11 -17.12 11.55 3.85
C ARG A 11 -16.02 10.73 3.17
N LEU A 12 -14.85 10.61 3.80
CA LEU A 12 -13.76 9.79 3.28
C LEU A 12 -14.16 8.30 3.22
N LYS A 13 -14.79 7.79 4.29
CA LYS A 13 -15.29 6.40 4.33
C LYS A 13 -16.26 6.09 3.20
N TRP A 14 -17.23 6.99 2.99
CA TRP A 14 -18.23 6.82 1.94
C TRP A 14 -17.60 6.86 0.54
N GLY A 15 -16.62 7.75 0.33
CA GLY A 15 -15.85 7.80 -0.91
C GLY A 15 -15.04 6.52 -1.16
N GLU A 16 -14.33 6.00 -0.15
CA GLU A 16 -13.60 4.72 -0.24
C GLU A 16 -14.53 3.56 -0.59
N ASP A 17 -15.69 3.46 0.08
CA ASP A 17 -16.65 2.38 -0.13
C ASP A 17 -17.28 2.41 -1.52
N ILE A 18 -17.63 3.61 -2.01
CA ILE A 18 -18.16 3.78 -3.37
C ILE A 18 -17.11 3.47 -4.42
N LEU A 19 -15.88 3.99 -4.26
CA LEU A 19 -14.80 3.70 -5.19
C LEU A 19 -14.53 2.19 -5.26
N ALA A 20 -14.45 1.51 -4.11
CA ALA A 20 -14.29 0.06 -4.04
C ALA A 20 -15.45 -0.68 -4.74
N LEU A 21 -16.69 -0.29 -4.47
CA LEU A 21 -17.87 -0.90 -5.09
C LEU A 21 -17.91 -0.68 -6.60
N THR A 22 -17.68 0.55 -7.07
CA THR A 22 -17.68 0.91 -8.49
C THR A 22 -16.59 0.15 -9.24
N VAL A 23 -15.39 0.09 -8.67
CA VAL A 23 -14.25 -0.59 -9.29
C VAL A 23 -14.47 -2.11 -9.29
N PHE A 24 -14.98 -2.69 -8.20
CA PHE A 24 -15.38 -4.10 -8.15
C PHE A 24 -16.44 -4.44 -9.19
N PHE A 25 -17.50 -3.64 -9.26
CA PHE A 25 -18.56 -3.83 -10.24
C PHE A 25 -18.01 -3.72 -11.67
N THR A 26 -17.11 -2.77 -11.93
CA THR A 26 -16.46 -2.61 -13.24
C THR A 26 -15.58 -3.81 -13.60
N MET A 27 -14.78 -4.34 -12.66
CA MET A 27 -13.96 -5.54 -12.90
C MET A 27 -14.80 -6.78 -13.16
N VAL A 28 -15.97 -6.93 -12.53
CA VAL A 28 -16.87 -8.05 -12.81
C VAL A 28 -17.59 -7.83 -14.15
N PHE A 29 -18.01 -6.60 -14.43
CA PHE A 29 -18.81 -6.27 -15.59
C PHE A 29 -18.03 -6.34 -16.91
N ILE A 30 -16.77 -5.89 -16.95
CA ILE A 30 -15.98 -5.87 -18.20
C ILE A 30 -15.76 -7.28 -18.78
N PRO A 31 -15.22 -8.28 -18.04
CA PRO A 31 -15.07 -9.65 -18.54
C PRO A 31 -16.41 -10.32 -18.85
N ALA A 32 -17.43 -10.08 -18.03
CA ALA A 32 -18.76 -10.65 -18.25
C ALA A 32 -19.41 -10.11 -19.53
N PHE A 33 -19.32 -8.79 -19.75
CA PHE A 33 -19.81 -8.15 -20.97
C PHE A 33 -19.00 -8.58 -22.19
N GLU A 34 -17.67 -8.70 -22.09
CA GLU A 34 -16.85 -9.20 -23.19
C GLU A 34 -17.21 -10.65 -23.55
N THR A 35 -17.38 -11.51 -22.55
CA THR A 35 -17.80 -12.91 -22.75
C THR A 35 -19.15 -12.97 -23.45
N PHE A 36 -20.11 -12.16 -23.02
CA PHE A 36 -21.42 -12.04 -23.65
C PHE A 36 -21.34 -11.49 -25.08
N ALA A 37 -20.59 -10.42 -25.30
CA ALA A 37 -20.40 -9.80 -26.62
C ALA A 37 -19.77 -10.77 -27.63
N ARG A 38 -18.82 -11.61 -27.18
CA ARG A 38 -18.24 -12.69 -28.00
C ARG A 38 -19.27 -13.76 -28.36
N ILE A 39 -20.13 -14.17 -27.42
CA ILE A 39 -21.21 -15.15 -27.68
C ILE A 39 -22.18 -14.63 -28.74
N VAL A 40 -22.46 -13.32 -28.76
CA VAL A 40 -23.39 -12.67 -29.69
C VAL A 40 -22.69 -12.18 -30.97
N ASN A 41 -21.41 -12.53 -31.21
CA ASN A 41 -20.61 -12.10 -32.38
C ASN A 41 -20.52 -10.56 -32.57
N PHE A 42 -20.63 -9.78 -31.49
CA PHE A 42 -20.34 -8.34 -31.50
C PHE A 42 -18.83 -8.09 -31.41
N ARG A 43 -18.35 -6.95 -31.95
CA ARG A 43 -16.97 -6.50 -31.74
C ARG A 43 -16.73 -6.27 -30.25
N GLY A 44 -15.93 -7.14 -29.62
CA GLY A 44 -15.54 -7.02 -28.21
C GLY A 44 -14.65 -5.81 -27.95
N ILE A 45 -14.40 -5.52 -26.67
CA ILE A 45 -13.55 -4.40 -26.24
C ILE A 45 -12.08 -4.74 -26.56
N PRO A 46 -11.38 -3.95 -27.40
CA PRO A 46 -9.96 -4.17 -27.65
C PRO A 46 -9.16 -3.97 -26.35
N ALA A 47 -8.12 -4.79 -26.14
CA ALA A 47 -7.28 -4.77 -24.95
C ALA A 47 -7.99 -5.10 -23.61
N SER A 48 -9.15 -5.76 -23.65
CA SER A 48 -9.88 -6.15 -22.43
C SER A 48 -9.04 -6.91 -21.39
N PRO A 49 -8.20 -7.92 -21.75
CA PRO A 49 -7.35 -8.59 -20.76
C PRO A 49 -6.40 -7.63 -20.03
N VAL A 50 -5.84 -6.65 -20.75
CA VAL A 50 -4.96 -5.64 -20.16
C VAL A 50 -5.75 -4.73 -19.23
N LEU A 51 -6.96 -4.29 -19.61
CA LEU A 51 -7.80 -3.47 -18.74
C LEU A 51 -8.18 -4.22 -17.44
N VAL A 52 -8.50 -5.51 -17.53
CA VAL A 52 -8.82 -6.34 -16.37
C VAL A 52 -7.64 -6.42 -15.41
N GLN A 53 -6.41 -6.64 -15.90
CA GLN A 53 -5.21 -6.65 -15.05
C GLN A 53 -5.04 -5.34 -14.24
N HIS A 54 -5.29 -4.19 -14.88
CA HIS A 54 -5.18 -2.90 -14.21
C HIS A 54 -6.33 -2.65 -13.23
N LEU A 55 -7.52 -3.18 -13.49
CA LEU A 55 -8.61 -3.16 -12.52
C LEU A 55 -8.36 -4.10 -11.34
N THR A 56 -7.72 -5.24 -11.56
CA THR A 56 -7.25 -6.14 -10.49
C THR A 56 -6.28 -5.41 -9.56
N LEU A 57 -5.34 -4.63 -10.11
CA LEU A 57 -4.46 -3.76 -9.33
C LEU A 57 -5.29 -2.81 -8.45
N TRP A 58 -6.28 -2.12 -9.02
CA TRP A 58 -7.11 -1.20 -8.27
C TRP A 58 -7.91 -1.89 -7.17
N ILE A 59 -8.46 -3.08 -7.43
CA ILE A 59 -9.25 -3.84 -6.45
C ILE A 59 -8.38 -4.37 -5.33
N GLY A 60 -7.17 -4.84 -5.63
CA GLY A 60 -6.21 -5.25 -4.60
C GLY A 60 -5.91 -4.11 -3.64
N PHE A 61 -5.69 -2.91 -4.17
CA PHE A 61 -5.39 -1.71 -3.37
C PHE A 61 -6.60 -1.14 -2.62
N LEU A 62 -7.77 -1.06 -3.25
CA LEU A 62 -9.02 -0.65 -2.60
C LEU A 62 -9.43 -1.64 -1.50
N GLY A 63 -9.27 -2.94 -1.77
CA GLY A 63 -9.45 -4.01 -0.79
C GLY A 63 -8.49 -3.87 0.40
N ALA A 64 -7.22 -3.52 0.14
CA ALA A 64 -6.24 -3.25 1.20
C ALA A 64 -6.62 -2.04 2.07
N ILE A 65 -7.11 -0.94 1.47
CA ILE A 65 -7.62 0.23 2.21
C ILE A 65 -8.79 -0.19 3.11
N LEU A 66 -9.75 -0.95 2.56
CA LEU A 66 -10.93 -1.41 3.30
C LEU A 66 -10.53 -2.38 4.44
N ALA A 67 -9.59 -3.29 4.18
CA ALA A 67 -9.06 -4.22 5.17
C ALA A 67 -8.33 -3.48 6.31
N ALA A 68 -7.50 -2.47 5.98
CA ALA A 68 -6.85 -1.61 6.95
C ALA A 68 -7.89 -0.85 7.81
N ARG A 69 -8.99 -0.41 7.18
CA ARG A 69 -10.10 0.26 7.86
C ARG A 69 -10.90 -0.67 8.78
N GLN A 70 -10.90 -1.97 8.53
CA GLN A 70 -11.57 -2.95 9.40
C GLN A 70 -10.62 -3.65 10.37
N ASN A 71 -9.34 -3.28 10.41
CA ASN A 71 -8.30 -3.98 11.17
C ASN A 71 -8.15 -5.46 10.75
N LYS A 72 -8.43 -5.76 9.48
CA LYS A 72 -8.42 -7.11 8.88
C LYS A 72 -7.27 -7.29 7.90
N LEU A 73 -6.23 -6.47 7.98
CA LEU A 73 -5.00 -6.75 7.25
C LEU A 73 -4.44 -8.08 7.77
N ILE A 74 -4.04 -8.95 6.84
CA ILE A 74 -3.57 -10.29 7.18
C ILE A 74 -2.31 -10.16 8.02
N ALA A 75 -2.42 -10.54 9.29
CA ALA A 75 -1.33 -10.57 10.26
C ALA A 75 -1.08 -12.02 10.67
N LEU A 76 0.14 -12.32 11.12
CA LEU A 76 0.50 -13.66 11.58
C LEU A 76 -0.11 -13.99 12.96
N THR A 77 -0.56 -12.97 13.68
CA THR A 77 -1.10 -13.08 15.03
C THR A 77 -2.62 -13.00 15.05
N THR A 78 -3.23 -13.51 16.11
CA THR A 78 -4.69 -13.46 16.32
C THR A 78 -5.20 -12.08 16.71
N THR A 79 -4.32 -11.19 17.18
CA THR A 79 -4.69 -9.83 17.60
C THR A 79 -4.24 -8.82 16.55
N PRO A 80 -5.18 -8.04 15.97
CA PRO A 80 -4.83 -7.11 14.92
C PRO A 80 -4.07 -5.90 15.49
N LEU A 81 -3.02 -5.46 14.77
CA LEU A 81 -2.16 -4.31 15.13
C LEU A 81 -2.93 -3.05 15.49
N PHE A 82 -4.05 -2.84 14.81
CA PHE A 82 -4.83 -1.60 14.86
C PHE A 82 -5.91 -1.60 15.95
N SER A 83 -5.85 -2.56 16.89
CA SER A 83 -6.61 -2.48 18.12
C SER A 83 -6.07 -1.35 19.01
N ILE A 84 -6.99 -0.66 19.70
CA ILE A 84 -6.63 0.38 20.66
C ILE A 84 -6.13 -0.35 21.90
N ASP A 85 -4.84 -0.24 22.18
CA ASP A 85 -4.25 -0.83 23.37
C ASP A 85 -4.54 0.07 24.58
N GLU A 86 -5.18 -0.48 25.61
CA GLU A 86 -5.43 0.25 26.88
C GLU A 86 -4.15 0.40 27.72
N GLN A 87 -3.15 -0.47 27.50
CA GLN A 87 -1.87 -0.47 28.20
C GLN A 87 -0.70 -0.44 27.21
N PHE A 88 0.37 0.27 27.58
CA PHE A 88 1.55 0.37 26.73
C PHE A 88 2.29 -0.96 26.67
N GLN A 89 2.42 -1.51 25.45
CA GLN A 89 3.24 -2.69 25.18
C GLN A 89 4.29 -2.33 24.12
N PHE A 90 5.56 -2.45 24.51
CA PHE A 90 6.69 -2.05 23.65
C PHE A 90 6.68 -2.74 22.29
N GLY A 91 6.40 -4.05 22.25
CA GLY A 91 6.34 -4.82 21.00
C GLY A 91 5.26 -4.33 20.03
N ARG A 92 4.05 -4.02 20.53
CA ARG A 92 2.97 -3.46 19.70
C ARG A 92 3.28 -2.04 19.23
N TRP A 93 3.90 -1.23 20.09
CA TRP A 93 4.37 0.10 19.69
C TRP A 93 5.41 0.00 18.57
N LEU A 94 6.41 -0.89 18.70
CA LEU A 94 7.41 -1.14 17.66
C LEU A 94 6.76 -1.57 16.35
N ALA A 95 5.83 -2.52 16.40
CA ALA A 95 5.10 -2.99 15.22
C ALA A 95 4.31 -1.87 14.53
N LYS A 96 3.71 -0.95 15.30
CA LYS A 96 3.03 0.26 14.79
C LYS A 96 3.99 1.23 14.11
N VAL A 97 5.15 1.49 14.73
CA VAL A 97 6.21 2.34 14.16
C VAL A 97 6.72 1.75 12.85
N VAL A 98 7.11 0.48 12.86
CA VAL A 98 7.66 -0.21 11.68
C VAL A 98 6.64 -0.26 10.55
N SER A 99 5.38 -0.60 10.86
CA SER A 99 4.30 -0.57 9.85
C SER A 99 4.12 0.81 9.24
N PHE A 100 4.14 1.86 10.06
CA PHE A 100 3.98 3.22 9.57
C PHE A 100 5.16 3.64 8.68
N VAL A 101 6.39 3.34 9.09
CA VAL A 101 7.62 3.60 8.33
C VAL A 101 7.59 2.89 6.98
N VAL A 102 7.32 1.58 6.96
CA VAL A 102 7.28 0.78 5.73
C VAL A 102 6.23 1.33 4.77
N VAL A 103 5.02 1.60 5.26
CA VAL A 103 3.94 2.12 4.41
C VAL A 103 4.27 3.51 3.86
N LEU A 104 4.90 4.39 4.65
CA LEU A 104 5.36 5.69 4.16
C LEU A 104 6.44 5.57 3.08
N THR A 105 7.40 4.66 3.26
CA THR A 105 8.44 4.43 2.25
C THR A 105 7.84 3.85 0.96
N LEU A 106 6.88 2.93 1.06
CA LEU A 106 6.15 2.40 -0.10
C LEU A 106 5.31 3.48 -0.80
N MET A 107 4.65 4.36 -0.04
CA MET A 107 3.95 5.52 -0.58
C MET A 107 4.90 6.42 -1.37
N TRP A 108 6.06 6.75 -0.79
CA TRP A 108 7.08 7.56 -1.44
C TRP A 108 7.62 6.91 -2.72
N GLY A 109 8.00 5.63 -2.65
CA GLY A 109 8.46 4.87 -3.81
C GLY A 109 7.41 4.84 -4.93
N SER A 110 6.14 4.67 -4.56
CA SER A 110 5.03 4.66 -5.53
C SER A 110 4.78 6.03 -6.14
N TRP A 111 4.95 7.11 -5.37
CA TRP A 111 4.87 8.47 -5.88
C TRP A 111 5.99 8.77 -6.88
N VAL A 112 7.22 8.37 -6.56
CA VAL A 112 8.37 8.49 -7.47
C VAL A 112 8.14 7.70 -8.76
N LEU A 113 7.61 6.48 -8.67
CA LEU A 113 7.25 5.67 -9.83
C LEU A 113 6.26 6.41 -10.74
N VAL A 114 5.14 6.90 -10.18
CA VAL A 114 4.13 7.65 -10.94
C VAL A 114 4.73 8.89 -11.58
N LYS A 115 5.62 9.60 -10.88
CA LYS A 115 6.29 10.78 -11.42
C LYS A 115 7.17 10.44 -12.64
N ILE A 116 7.89 9.31 -12.60
CA ILE A 116 8.71 8.84 -13.71
C ILE A 116 7.83 8.45 -14.90
N GLU A 117 6.76 7.68 -14.67
CA GLU A 117 5.83 7.21 -15.71
C GLU A 117 4.98 8.35 -16.29
N PHE A 118 4.77 9.43 -15.54
CA PHE A 118 4.16 10.66 -16.07
C PHE A 118 5.10 11.42 -17.00
N ALA A 119 6.40 11.46 -16.68
CA ALA A 119 7.41 12.12 -17.51
C ALA A 119 7.68 11.34 -18.82
N PHE A 120 7.56 10.02 -18.77
CA PHE A 120 7.75 9.12 -19.92
C PHE A 120 6.50 8.23 -20.11
N PRO A 121 5.39 8.82 -20.60
CA PRO A 121 4.11 8.11 -20.65
C PRO A 121 4.13 6.97 -21.66
N VAL A 122 3.64 5.82 -21.21
CA VAL A 122 3.33 4.67 -22.06
C VAL A 122 1.86 4.32 -21.90
N ASP A 123 1.18 4.14 -23.01
CA ASP A 123 -0.24 3.77 -23.02
C ASP A 123 -0.42 2.26 -22.84
N ILE A 124 -1.36 1.88 -21.98
CA ILE A 124 -1.77 0.47 -21.76
C ILE A 124 -2.89 0.04 -22.71
N ALA A 125 -3.68 1.01 -23.16
CA ALA A 125 -4.75 0.90 -24.13
C ALA A 125 -4.89 2.27 -24.82
N PRO A 126 -5.59 2.38 -25.97
CA PRO A 126 -5.72 3.64 -26.69
C PRO A 126 -6.20 4.78 -25.76
N ASN A 127 -5.38 5.83 -25.61
CA ASN A 127 -5.61 7.00 -24.74
C ASN A 127 -5.67 6.73 -23.22
N ILE A 128 -5.20 5.56 -22.75
CA ILE A 128 -5.12 5.27 -21.32
C ILE A 128 -3.65 5.15 -20.93
N PRO A 129 -3.07 6.17 -20.29
CA PRO A 129 -1.68 6.14 -19.89
C PRO A 129 -1.51 5.29 -18.62
N ARG A 130 -0.39 4.58 -18.56
CA ARG A 130 -0.06 3.68 -17.44
C ARG A 130 -0.02 4.39 -16.09
N TRP A 131 0.59 5.57 -16.03
CA TRP A 131 0.75 6.33 -14.79
C TRP A 131 -0.59 6.56 -14.08
N PHE A 132 -1.68 6.74 -14.84
CA PHE A 132 -3.02 6.93 -14.29
C PHE A 132 -3.47 5.71 -13.49
N THR A 133 -3.26 4.51 -14.04
CA THR A 133 -3.61 3.28 -13.31
C THR A 133 -2.70 3.05 -12.10
N GLN A 134 -1.43 3.47 -12.18
CA GLN A 134 -0.47 3.33 -11.09
C GLN A 134 -0.73 4.31 -9.93
N THR A 135 -1.49 5.39 -10.12
CA THR A 135 -1.78 6.37 -9.04
C THR A 135 -2.54 5.76 -7.87
N VAL A 136 -3.22 4.62 -8.07
CA VAL A 136 -3.89 3.91 -6.98
C VAL A 136 -2.91 3.46 -5.89
N MET A 137 -1.66 3.15 -6.24
CA MET A 137 -0.64 2.68 -5.30
C MET A 137 -0.26 3.75 -4.26
N PRO A 138 0.26 4.95 -4.63
CA PRO A 138 0.61 5.96 -3.64
C PRO A 138 -0.60 6.45 -2.85
N LEU A 139 -1.77 6.55 -3.49
CA LEU A 139 -3.01 6.94 -2.80
C LEU A 139 -3.37 5.94 -1.71
N SER A 140 -3.32 4.64 -2.01
CA SER A 140 -3.71 3.60 -1.07
C SER A 140 -2.73 3.44 0.08
N PHE A 141 -1.42 3.46 -0.19
CA PHE A 141 -0.42 3.49 0.89
C PHE A 141 -0.57 4.75 1.75
N GLY A 142 -0.86 5.91 1.16
CA GLY A 142 -1.13 7.13 1.91
C GLY A 142 -2.36 7.02 2.83
N LEU A 143 -3.47 6.48 2.34
CA LEU A 143 -4.67 6.24 3.15
C LEU A 143 -4.40 5.23 4.27
N ILE A 144 -3.68 4.14 3.98
CA ILE A 144 -3.27 3.16 4.99
C ILE A 144 -2.39 3.84 6.06
N ALA A 145 -1.41 4.65 5.68
CA ALA A 145 -0.56 5.39 6.62
C ALA A 145 -1.37 6.29 7.57
N VAL A 146 -2.36 7.02 7.04
CA VAL A 146 -3.28 7.84 7.83
C VAL A 146 -4.11 6.97 8.79
N GLN A 147 -4.62 5.82 8.33
CA GLN A 147 -5.37 4.89 9.17
C GLN A 147 -4.51 4.31 10.31
N ILE A 148 -3.22 4.00 10.05
CA ILE A 148 -2.27 3.57 11.08
C ILE A 148 -2.18 4.65 12.18
N LEU A 149 -1.96 5.92 11.83
CA LEU A 149 -1.83 7.01 12.81
C LEU A 149 -3.10 7.24 13.63
N ILE A 150 -4.27 7.23 12.98
CA ILE A 150 -5.55 7.50 13.65
C ILE A 150 -5.90 6.36 14.63
N LYS A 151 -5.64 5.11 14.25
CA LYS A 151 -6.04 3.94 15.05
C LYS A 151 -4.99 3.46 16.05
N SER A 152 -3.74 3.89 15.90
CA SER A 152 -2.63 3.40 16.70
C SER A 152 -2.83 3.57 18.22
N THR A 153 -3.35 4.72 18.65
CA THR A 153 -3.52 5.03 20.08
C THR A 153 -4.42 6.25 20.27
N ASN A 154 -5.06 6.35 21.44
CA ASN A 154 -5.91 7.50 21.79
C ASN A 154 -5.08 8.69 22.33
N ASN A 155 -3.86 8.45 22.80
CA ASN A 155 -3.00 9.49 23.38
C ASN A 155 -2.12 10.16 22.30
N ASN A 156 -2.21 11.47 22.19
CA ASN A 156 -1.43 12.24 21.22
C ASN A 156 0.09 12.08 21.37
N LEU A 157 0.59 11.80 22.58
CA LEU A 157 2.03 11.60 22.84
C LEU A 157 2.58 10.36 22.12
N TYR A 158 1.87 9.24 22.14
CA TYR A 158 2.29 8.04 21.42
C TYR A 158 2.16 8.19 19.90
N ARG A 159 1.20 8.99 19.42
CA ARG A 159 1.13 9.35 18.00
C ARG A 159 2.34 10.20 17.59
N ALA A 160 2.73 11.15 18.44
CA ALA A 160 3.92 11.96 18.21
C ALA A 160 5.20 11.12 18.21
N SER A 161 5.32 10.11 19.08
CA SER A 161 6.51 9.23 19.08
C SER A 161 6.63 8.39 17.80
N ILE A 162 5.51 7.92 17.24
CA ILE A 162 5.50 7.24 15.94
C ILE A 162 5.97 8.18 14.82
N LEU A 163 5.43 9.41 14.78
CA LEU A 163 5.84 10.41 13.79
C LEU A 163 7.31 10.78 13.93
N MET A 164 7.81 10.92 15.16
CA MET A 164 9.21 11.23 15.44
C MET A 164 10.14 10.11 14.95
N MET A 165 9.81 8.85 15.22
CA MET A 165 10.59 7.71 14.71
C MET A 165 10.55 7.61 13.19
N ALA A 166 9.40 7.88 12.58
CA ALA A 166 9.30 7.94 11.13
C ALA A 166 10.14 9.07 10.53
N LEU A 167 10.16 10.24 11.15
CA LEU A 167 10.98 11.37 10.73
C LEU A 167 12.48 11.06 10.83
N LEU A 168 12.92 10.41 11.92
CA LEU A 168 14.29 9.93 12.05
C LEU A 168 14.66 8.96 10.92
N TRP A 169 13.75 8.03 10.59
CA TRP A 169 13.99 7.08 9.50
C TRP A 169 14.08 7.77 8.13
N VAL A 170 13.21 8.76 7.87
CA VAL A 170 13.27 9.55 6.64
C VAL A 170 14.60 10.30 6.54
N ILE A 171 15.09 10.89 7.63
CA ILE A 171 16.40 11.57 7.64
C ILE A 171 17.51 10.59 7.29
N ILE A 172 17.57 9.43 7.94
CA ILE A 172 18.57 8.38 7.66
C ILE A 172 18.52 7.97 6.18
N GLY A 173 17.33 7.76 5.65
CA GLY A 173 17.13 7.40 4.25
C GLY A 173 17.57 8.48 3.26
N LEU A 174 17.39 9.76 3.60
CA LEU A 174 17.81 10.89 2.76
C LEU A 174 19.33 11.13 2.81
N THR A 175 19.95 10.97 3.97
CA THR A 175 21.40 11.15 4.11
C THR A 175 22.20 9.94 3.62
N GLY A 176 21.54 8.81 3.33
CA GLY A 176 22.22 7.53 3.07
C GLY A 176 23.03 7.07 4.28
N ALA A 177 22.67 7.54 5.48
CA ALA A 177 23.46 7.24 6.67
C ALA A 177 23.39 5.74 6.95
N PHE A 178 24.56 5.13 7.14
CA PHE A 178 24.71 3.71 7.43
C PHE A 178 24.30 2.74 6.30
N GLN A 179 24.21 3.20 5.06
CA GLN A 179 23.82 2.37 3.92
C GLN A 179 24.87 1.29 3.58
N ASP A 180 26.15 1.59 3.85
CA ASP A 180 27.28 0.67 3.62
C ASP A 180 27.45 -0.39 4.74
N ASP A 181 26.80 -0.20 5.89
CA ASP A 181 27.00 -1.05 7.07
C ASP A 181 26.21 -2.35 6.97
N TYR A 182 26.90 -3.43 6.58
CA TYR A 182 26.31 -4.76 6.41
C TYR A 182 25.51 -5.26 7.63
N TRP A 183 25.98 -4.97 8.85
CA TRP A 183 25.34 -5.42 10.09
C TRP A 183 23.94 -4.86 10.30
N LEU A 184 23.66 -3.66 9.80
CA LEU A 184 22.35 -3.03 9.97
C LEU A 184 21.24 -3.74 9.20
N LYS A 185 21.56 -4.40 8.08
CA LYS A 185 20.59 -5.24 7.36
C LYS A 185 20.08 -6.35 8.28
N TRP A 186 20.95 -7.04 9.00
CA TRP A 186 20.54 -8.10 9.93
C TRP A 186 19.75 -7.58 11.13
N ILE A 187 20.14 -6.43 11.68
CA ILE A 187 19.39 -5.79 12.78
C ILE A 187 17.99 -5.37 12.30
N GLY A 188 17.89 -4.74 11.13
CA GLY A 188 16.62 -4.34 10.53
C GLY A 188 15.71 -5.55 10.25
N LEU A 189 16.28 -6.66 9.78
CA LEU A 189 15.55 -7.92 9.60
C LEU A 189 15.01 -8.45 10.93
N GLY A 190 15.82 -8.41 12.00
CA GLY A 190 15.37 -8.76 13.35
C GLY A 190 14.20 -7.90 13.82
N ILE A 191 14.30 -6.58 13.64
CA ILE A 191 13.23 -5.63 13.99
C ILE A 191 11.94 -5.91 13.20
N LEU A 192 12.04 -6.22 11.90
CA LEU A 192 10.89 -6.57 11.06
C LEU A 192 10.25 -7.88 11.52
N CYS A 193 11.05 -8.92 11.78
CA CYS A 193 10.56 -10.20 12.30
C CYS A 193 9.81 -10.01 13.62
N ILE A 194 10.42 -9.29 14.57
CA ILE A 194 9.80 -8.96 15.86
C ILE A 194 8.48 -8.20 15.62
N SER A 195 8.45 -7.23 14.72
CA SER A 195 7.25 -6.45 14.42
C SER A 195 6.10 -7.31 13.91
N VAL A 196 6.38 -8.25 13.00
CA VAL A 196 5.37 -9.20 12.48
C VAL A 196 4.85 -10.11 13.60
N LEU A 197 5.74 -10.58 14.49
CA LEU A 197 5.36 -11.37 15.67
C LEU A 197 4.48 -10.60 16.67
N TYR A 198 4.60 -9.28 16.73
CA TYR A 198 3.75 -8.40 17.53
C TYR A 198 2.53 -7.85 16.78
N GLY A 199 2.24 -8.42 15.60
CA GLY A 199 0.99 -8.19 14.87
C GLY A 199 1.10 -7.28 13.67
N ALA A 200 2.30 -6.85 13.26
CA ALA A 200 2.45 -6.15 11.98
C ALA A 200 1.91 -7.01 10.82
N PRO A 201 1.15 -6.42 9.88
CA PRO A 201 0.65 -7.14 8.72
C PRO A 201 1.77 -7.81 7.91
N ILE A 202 1.48 -8.94 7.26
CA ILE A 202 2.47 -9.68 6.48
C ILE A 202 3.08 -8.83 5.35
N PHE A 203 2.28 -7.97 4.71
CA PHE A 203 2.77 -7.08 3.67
C PHE A 203 3.80 -6.06 4.21
N VAL A 204 3.71 -5.67 5.49
CA VAL A 204 4.73 -4.83 6.15
C VAL A 204 6.02 -5.60 6.31
N GLY A 205 5.94 -6.88 6.68
CA GLY A 205 7.11 -7.76 6.75
C GLY A 205 7.80 -7.89 5.39
N LEU A 206 7.06 -8.32 4.36
CA LEU A 206 7.62 -8.51 3.01
C LEU A 206 8.09 -7.20 2.37
N GLY A 207 7.26 -6.15 2.42
CA GLY A 207 7.61 -4.83 1.88
C GLY A 207 8.77 -4.18 2.65
N GLY A 208 8.84 -4.37 3.97
CA GLY A 208 9.94 -3.90 4.79
C GLY A 208 11.25 -4.61 4.49
N VAL A 209 11.22 -5.92 4.26
CA VAL A 209 12.40 -6.67 3.79
C VAL A 209 12.85 -6.13 2.43
N ALA A 210 11.92 -5.94 1.48
CA ALA A 210 12.25 -5.36 0.19
C ALA A 210 12.92 -3.98 0.33
N ILE A 211 12.35 -3.07 1.14
CA ILE A 211 12.93 -1.74 1.42
C ILE A 211 14.34 -1.85 1.98
N LEU A 212 14.53 -2.70 2.99
CA LEU A 212 15.80 -2.85 3.69
C LEU A 212 16.92 -3.31 2.73
N PHE A 213 16.65 -4.34 1.93
CA PHE A 213 17.61 -4.86 0.96
C PHE A 213 17.83 -3.90 -0.20
N PHE A 214 16.75 -3.29 -0.72
CA PHE A 214 16.86 -2.35 -1.84
C PHE A 214 17.65 -1.11 -1.44
N TRP A 215 17.41 -0.61 -0.23
CA TRP A 215 18.19 0.49 0.35
C TRP A 215 19.65 0.08 0.49
N GLY A 216 19.91 -1.09 1.07
CA GLY A 216 21.25 -1.62 1.23
C GLY A 216 22.02 -1.88 -0.07
N ASP A 217 21.34 -1.96 -1.21
CA ASP A 217 21.94 -2.23 -2.52
C ASP A 217 21.88 -0.99 -3.45
N PHE A 218 21.63 0.20 -2.89
CA PHE A 218 21.54 1.47 -3.62
C PHE A 218 20.47 1.50 -4.73
N THR A 219 19.49 0.61 -4.65
CA THR A 219 18.38 0.57 -5.60
C THR A 219 17.27 1.54 -5.17
N PRO A 220 16.62 2.24 -6.12
CA PRO A 220 15.60 3.21 -5.78
C PRO A 220 14.36 2.53 -5.20
N MET A 221 13.73 3.16 -4.19
CA MET A 221 12.51 2.65 -3.56
C MET A 221 11.34 2.51 -4.54
N SER A 222 11.36 3.19 -5.69
CA SER A 222 10.37 3.06 -6.75
C SER A 222 10.43 1.71 -7.48
N ALA A 223 11.54 0.97 -7.38
CA ALA A 223 11.65 -0.36 -7.97
C ALA A 223 10.72 -1.39 -7.31
N ILE A 224 10.43 -1.25 -6.02
CA ILE A 224 9.50 -2.14 -5.29
C ILE A 224 8.07 -2.06 -5.85
N PRO A 225 7.42 -0.87 -5.92
CA PRO A 225 6.10 -0.78 -6.51
C PRO A 225 6.10 -1.04 -8.03
N ALA A 226 7.21 -0.79 -8.73
CA ALA A 226 7.33 -1.15 -10.15
C ALA A 226 7.26 -2.66 -10.35
N GLU A 227 7.96 -3.44 -9.53
CA GLU A 227 7.94 -4.90 -9.56
C GLU A 227 6.58 -5.46 -9.14
N MET A 228 5.98 -4.91 -8.09
CA MET A 228 4.62 -5.28 -7.67
C MET A 228 3.61 -5.02 -8.80
N TYR A 229 3.68 -3.87 -9.46
CA TYR A 229 2.86 -3.56 -10.62
C TYR A 229 3.09 -4.59 -11.74
N ARG A 230 4.37 -4.86 -12.09
CA ARG A 230 4.76 -5.80 -13.14
C ARG A 230 4.21 -7.21 -12.92
N ILE A 231 4.19 -7.67 -11.66
CA ILE A 231 3.62 -8.98 -11.31
C ILE A 231 2.10 -8.98 -11.54
N VAL A 232 1.39 -7.95 -11.08
CA VAL A 232 -0.09 -7.87 -11.22
C VAL A 232 -0.52 -7.81 -12.68
N VAL A 233 0.24 -7.11 -13.52
CA VAL A 233 -0.06 -6.99 -14.96
C VAL A 233 0.69 -8.02 -15.82
N SER A 234 1.27 -9.04 -15.20
CA SER A 234 2.01 -10.06 -15.94
C SER A 234 1.04 -10.91 -16.78
N PRO A 235 1.23 -11.02 -18.11
CA PRO A 235 0.39 -11.87 -18.96
C PRO A 235 0.58 -13.38 -18.70
N THR A 236 1.60 -13.76 -17.94
CA THR A 236 1.88 -15.16 -17.58
C THR A 236 1.16 -15.60 -16.31
N LEU A 237 0.60 -14.68 -15.53
CA LEU A 237 -0.18 -14.99 -14.34
C LEU A 237 -1.67 -14.93 -14.69
N PRO A 238 -2.45 -15.98 -14.43
CA PRO A 238 -3.90 -15.92 -14.61
C PRO A 238 -4.47 -14.90 -13.64
N THR A 239 -5.14 -13.88 -14.17
CA THR A 239 -5.86 -12.83 -13.41
C THR A 239 -7.36 -13.02 -13.45
#